data_AF-A0A9E0FMM1-F1
#
_entry.id   AF-A0A9E0FMM1-F1
#
_cell.length_a   1.000
_cell.length_b   1.000
_cell.length_c   1.000
_cell.angle_alpha   90.00
_cell.angle_beta   90.00
_cell.angle_gamma   90.00
#
_symmetry.space_group_name_H-M   'P 1'
#
loop_
_entity.id
_entity.type
_entity.pdbx_description
1 polymer ?
#
loop_
_entity_poly.entity_id
_entity_poly.type
_entity_poly.pdbx_seq_one_letter_code
_entity_poly.pdbx_strand_id
1 'polypeptide(L)'
;MAQDAAAKTFDWEDPLDMKSRLSEEETMVWDAARAYAREKLLPRVVSAYAEERFDREIMTEMGALGFLGPTLPEEYGGAGVNHVAYGLIAREIEAIDSGYRSAMSVQSSLVMYPIYAFGSEEQKRKYLPGMAKGEIIGCFGLTEADGG
;
A
#
# COMPACT_ATOMS: atom_id res chain seq x y z
N MET A 1 -5.16 42.64 -0.96
CA MET A 1 -6.21 42.13 -0.05
C MET A 1 -5.66 40.88 0.60
N ALA A 2 -5.20 40.99 1.85
CA ALA A 2 -4.71 39.83 2.59
C ALA A 2 -5.92 38.93 2.88
N GLN A 3 -5.89 37.69 2.40
CA GLN A 3 -6.84 36.68 2.84
C GLN A 3 -6.56 36.42 4.32
N ASP A 4 -7.59 36.63 5.13
CA ASP A 4 -7.62 36.36 6.56
C ASP A 4 -7.36 34.86 6.75
N ALA A 5 -6.16 34.51 7.22
CA ALA A 5 -5.86 33.14 7.59
C ALA A 5 -6.68 32.83 8.84
N ALA A 6 -7.82 32.13 8.66
CA ALA A 6 -8.65 31.67 9.75
C ALA A 6 -7.76 31.05 10.85
N ALA A 7 -7.96 31.49 12.09
CA ALA A 7 -7.17 31.01 13.22
C ALA A 7 -7.25 29.48 13.29
N LYS A 8 -6.14 28.80 13.01
CA LYS A 8 -6.06 27.34 13.13
C LYS A 8 -6.27 26.97 14.59
N THR A 9 -7.35 26.27 14.89
CA THR A 9 -7.58 25.65 16.20
C THR A 9 -6.69 24.42 16.32
N PHE A 10 -6.16 24.16 17.52
CA PHE A 10 -5.36 22.96 17.78
C PHE A 10 -6.17 21.68 17.49
N ASP A 11 -5.61 20.80 16.67
CA ASP A 11 -6.13 19.46 16.42
C ASP A 11 -5.26 18.44 17.15
N TRP A 12 -5.85 17.62 18.02
CA TRP A 12 -5.11 16.63 18.79
C TRP A 12 -4.80 15.36 17.98
N GLU A 13 -5.51 15.11 16.88
CA GLU A 13 -5.27 13.98 15.97
C GLU A 13 -4.15 14.27 14.97
N ASP A 14 -3.89 15.57 14.69
CA ASP A 14 -2.76 16.04 13.88
C ASP A 14 -2.08 17.30 14.49
N PRO A 15 -1.40 17.17 15.65
CA PRO A 15 -0.84 18.32 16.38
C PRO A 15 0.17 19.17 15.60
N LEU A 16 0.79 18.59 14.57
CA LEU A 16 1.82 19.22 13.75
C LEU A 16 1.35 19.56 12.33
N ASP A 17 0.05 19.40 12.06
CA ASP A 17 -0.58 19.67 10.76
C ASP A 17 0.18 18.97 9.61
N MET A 18 0.45 17.67 9.80
CA MET A 18 1.02 16.77 8.81
C MET A 18 0.25 16.87 7.49
N LYS A 19 -1.08 16.95 7.54
CA LYS A 19 -1.91 17.03 6.34
C LYS A 19 -1.53 18.21 5.45
N SER A 20 -1.22 19.38 6.02
CA SER A 20 -0.78 20.55 5.24
C SER A 20 0.59 20.40 4.57
N ARG A 21 1.36 19.38 4.95
CA ARG A 21 2.71 19.09 4.41
C ARG A 21 2.70 18.09 3.27
N LEU A 22 1.56 17.44 3.04
CA LEU A 22 1.40 16.48 1.96
C LEU A 22 1.10 17.21 0.64
N SER A 23 1.58 16.64 -0.46
CA SER A 23 1.13 17.04 -1.78
C SER A 23 -0.35 16.68 -1.99
N GLU A 24 -0.97 17.25 -3.02
CA GLU A 24 -2.33 16.89 -3.42
C GLU A 24 -2.43 15.40 -3.79
N GLU A 25 -1.45 14.89 -4.53
CA GLU A 25 -1.35 13.47 -4.90
C GLU A 25 -1.20 12.56 -3.68
N GLU A 26 -0.32 12.90 -2.73
CA GLU A 26 -0.15 12.15 -1.48
C GLU A 26 -1.43 12.15 -0.64
N THR A 27 -2.14 13.29 -0.60
CA THR A 27 -3.42 13.41 0.11
C THR A 27 -4.49 12.54 -0.54
N MET A 28 -4.58 12.53 -1.88
CA MET A 28 -5.52 11.69 -2.62
C MET A 28 -5.26 10.20 -2.37
N VAL A 29 -3.99 9.77 -2.41
CA VAL A 29 -3.60 8.38 -2.11
C VAL A 29 -3.95 8.03 -0.67
N TRP A 30 -3.68 8.93 0.27
CA TRP A 30 -4.00 8.73 1.68
C TRP A 30 -5.51 8.55 1.92
N ASP A 31 -6.33 9.43 1.36
CA ASP A 31 -7.79 9.37 1.50
C ASP A 31 -8.36 8.10 0.84
N ALA A 32 -7.83 7.70 -0.33
CA ALA A 32 -8.23 6.45 -0.99
C ALA A 32 -7.88 5.20 -0.17
N ALA A 33 -6.67 5.15 0.40
CA ALA A 33 -6.24 4.04 1.25
C ALA A 33 -7.09 3.94 2.52
N ARG A 34 -7.37 5.09 3.15
CA ARG A 34 -8.26 5.18 4.32
C ARG A 34 -9.67 4.68 4.03
N ALA A 35 -10.25 5.10 2.90
CA ALA A 35 -11.59 4.68 2.51
C ALA A 35 -11.65 3.16 2.30
N TYR A 36 -10.73 2.60 1.52
CA TYR A 36 -10.64 1.16 1.30
C TYR A 36 -10.47 0.38 2.61
N ALA A 37 -9.54 0.81 3.47
CA ALA A 37 -9.27 0.16 4.74
C ALA A 37 -10.53 0.11 5.62
N ARG A 38 -11.26 1.22 5.76
CA ARG A 38 -12.46 1.30 6.61
C ARG A 38 -13.68 0.61 6.00
N GLU A 39 -13.87 0.68 4.69
CA GLU A 39 -15.06 0.15 4.03
C GLU A 39 -14.95 -1.34 3.69
N LYS A 40 -13.75 -1.83 3.39
CA LYS A 40 -13.52 -3.19 2.89
C LYS A 40 -12.77 -4.08 3.88
N LEU A 41 -11.75 -3.57 4.56
CA LEU A 41 -10.94 -4.40 5.48
C LEU A 41 -11.55 -4.49 6.87
N LEU A 42 -11.98 -3.35 7.44
CA LEU A 42 -12.53 -3.30 8.81
C LEU A 42 -13.69 -4.29 9.06
N PRO A 43 -14.66 -4.48 8.14
CA PRO A 43 -15.74 -5.45 8.38
C PRO A 43 -15.28 -6.92 8.40
N ARG A 44 -14.10 -7.22 7.86
CA ARG A 44 -13.57 -8.58 7.68
C ARG A 44 -12.64 -9.02 8.81
N VAL A 45 -11.93 -8.07 9.43
CA VAL A 45 -10.75 -8.36 10.27
C VAL A 45 -11.05 -9.25 11.48
N VAL A 46 -12.19 -9.06 12.16
CA VAL A 46 -12.48 -9.78 13.41
C VAL A 46 -12.66 -11.28 13.16
N SER A 47 -13.45 -11.65 12.15
CA SER A 47 -13.64 -13.06 11.80
C SER A 47 -12.41 -13.63 11.10
N ALA A 48 -11.78 -12.87 10.19
CA ALA A 48 -10.55 -13.29 9.52
C ALA A 48 -9.45 -13.66 10.52
N TYR A 49 -9.25 -12.84 11.56
CA TYR A 49 -8.27 -13.11 12.61
C TYR A 49 -8.66 -14.33 13.45
N ALA A 50 -9.91 -14.39 13.92
CA ALA A 50 -10.37 -15.49 14.77
C ALA A 50 -10.37 -16.86 14.06
N GLU A 51 -10.54 -16.86 12.73
CA GLU A 51 -10.58 -18.05 11.88
C GLU A 51 -9.23 -18.34 11.20
N GLU A 52 -8.18 -17.55 11.46
CA GLU A 52 -6.87 -17.66 10.80
C GLU A 52 -6.97 -17.66 9.26
N ARG A 53 -7.88 -16.86 8.72
CA ARG A 53 -8.21 -16.82 7.28
C ARG A 53 -7.75 -15.51 6.65
N PHE A 54 -7.11 -15.61 5.49
CA PHE A 54 -6.81 -14.47 4.63
C PHE A 54 -7.62 -14.52 3.33
N ASP A 55 -8.41 -13.48 3.08
CA ASP A 55 -9.20 -13.38 1.84
C ASP A 55 -8.33 -12.97 0.66
N ARG A 56 -8.13 -13.91 -0.28
CA ARG A 56 -7.32 -13.70 -1.47
C ARG A 56 -7.77 -12.50 -2.31
N GLU A 57 -9.06 -12.18 -2.30
CA GLU A 57 -9.64 -11.05 -3.04
C GLU A 57 -9.07 -9.71 -2.58
N ILE A 58 -8.61 -9.57 -1.33
CA ILE A 58 -7.97 -8.36 -0.80
C ILE A 58 -6.79 -7.92 -1.68
N MET A 59 -6.01 -8.87 -2.20
CA MET A 59 -4.87 -8.55 -3.07
C MET A 59 -5.32 -8.04 -4.43
N THR A 60 -6.41 -8.57 -4.98
CA THR A 60 -6.97 -8.09 -6.25
C THR A 60 -7.62 -6.71 -6.07
N GLU A 61 -8.30 -6.49 -4.95
CA GLU A 61 -8.87 -5.18 -4.57
C GLU A 61 -7.76 -4.13 -4.43
N MET A 62 -6.67 -4.44 -3.70
CA MET A 62 -5.50 -3.57 -3.58
C MET A 62 -4.84 -3.30 -4.93
N GLY A 63 -4.74 -4.30 -5.80
CA GLY A 63 -4.19 -4.14 -7.15
C GLY A 63 -5.03 -3.21 -8.03
N ALA A 64 -6.36 -3.33 -7.96
CA ALA A 64 -7.28 -2.44 -8.69
C ALA A 64 -7.18 -0.97 -8.25
N LEU A 65 -6.76 -0.73 -7.00
CA LEU A 65 -6.53 0.61 -6.44
C LEU A 65 -5.10 1.13 -6.67
N GLY A 66 -4.21 0.33 -7.25
CA GLY A 66 -2.81 0.70 -7.46
C GLY A 66 -1.94 0.62 -6.20
N PHE A 67 -2.37 -0.12 -5.17
CA PHE A 67 -1.64 -0.24 -3.90
C PHE A 67 -0.55 -1.31 -3.90
N LEU A 68 -0.44 -2.11 -4.96
CA LEU A 68 0.60 -3.14 -5.12
C LEU A 68 1.73 -2.64 -6.03
N GLY A 69 2.94 -2.60 -5.50
CA GLY A 69 4.09 -1.96 -6.17
C GLY A 69 3.85 -0.48 -6.51
N PRO A 70 3.32 0.34 -5.58
CA PRO A 70 2.86 1.69 -5.89
C PRO A 70 3.98 2.61 -6.41
N THR A 71 5.23 2.35 -6.01
CA THR A 71 6.40 3.13 -6.43
C THR A 71 7.02 2.67 -7.75
N LEU A 72 6.51 1.60 -8.36
CA LEU A 72 7.02 1.11 -9.63
C LEU A 72 6.43 1.90 -10.81
N PRO A 73 7.15 2.00 -11.94
CA PRO A 73 6.67 2.70 -13.12
C PRO A 73 5.35 2.13 -13.68
N GLU A 74 4.53 3.02 -14.23
CA GLU A 74 3.26 2.66 -14.90
C GLU A 74 3.45 1.68 -16.07
N GLU A 75 4.59 1.72 -16.76
CA GLU A 75 4.89 0.79 -17.86
C GLU A 75 4.91 -0.70 -17.43
N TYR A 76 5.05 -0.97 -16.13
CA TYR A 76 4.97 -2.30 -15.54
C TYR A 76 3.68 -2.51 -14.73
N GLY A 77 2.75 -1.56 -14.77
CA GLY A 77 1.47 -1.59 -14.07
C GLY A 77 1.48 -1.00 -12.66
N GLY A 78 2.60 -0.45 -12.18
CA GLY A 78 2.64 0.27 -10.90
C GLY A 78 1.95 1.64 -10.98
N ALA A 79 1.76 2.28 -9.84
CA ALA A 79 1.10 3.59 -9.76
C ALA A 79 2.06 4.79 -9.95
N GLY A 80 3.37 4.55 -9.98
CA GLY A 80 4.37 5.62 -10.15
C GLY A 80 4.46 6.63 -9.01
N VAL A 81 3.82 6.38 -7.86
CA VAL A 81 3.77 7.33 -6.74
C VAL A 81 5.05 7.28 -5.90
N ASN A 82 5.29 8.32 -5.12
CA ASN A 82 6.50 8.42 -4.31
C ASN A 82 6.46 7.54 -3.03
N HIS A 83 7.58 7.48 -2.31
CA HIS A 83 7.68 6.70 -1.07
C HIS A 83 6.83 7.22 0.09
N VAL A 84 6.50 8.52 0.13
CA VAL A 84 5.60 9.10 1.14
C VAL A 84 4.19 8.54 0.93
N ALA A 85 3.70 8.56 -0.30
CA ALA A 85 2.44 7.94 -0.69
C ALA A 85 2.40 6.44 -0.35
N TYR A 86 3.47 5.69 -0.62
CA TYR A 86 3.55 4.28 -0.20
C TYR A 86 3.45 4.12 1.33
N GLY A 87 4.13 4.98 2.10
CA GLY A 87 4.04 4.98 3.56
C GLY A 87 2.62 5.31 4.06
N LEU A 88 1.91 6.23 3.40
CA LEU A 88 0.53 6.59 3.72
C LEU A 88 -0.44 5.44 3.45
N ILE A 89 -0.26 4.70 2.35
CA ILE A 89 -1.02 3.46 2.09
C ILE A 89 -0.76 2.47 3.22
N ALA A 90 0.50 2.17 3.52
CA ALA A 90 0.86 1.22 4.58
C ALA A 90 0.26 1.60 5.93
N ARG A 91 0.28 2.89 6.29
CA ARG A 91 -0.31 3.41 7.52
C ARG A 91 -1.80 3.12 7.62
N GLU A 92 -2.58 3.36 6.56
CA GLU A 92 -4.03 3.17 6.62
C GLU A 92 -4.44 1.70 6.53
N ILE A 93 -3.70 0.85 5.80
CA ILE A 93 -3.95 -0.59 5.80
C ILE A 93 -3.64 -1.19 7.19
N GLU A 94 -2.52 -0.79 7.80
CA GLU A 94 -2.12 -1.28 9.13
C GLU A 94 -2.96 -0.71 10.27
N ALA A 95 -3.62 0.44 10.08
CA ALA A 95 -4.61 0.94 11.02
C ALA A 95 -5.79 -0.05 11.21
N ILE A 96 -5.97 -1.01 10.29
CA ILE A 96 -6.91 -2.12 10.42
C ILE A 96 -6.22 -3.38 10.94
N ASP A 97 -5.17 -3.85 10.25
CA ASP A 97 -4.44 -5.05 10.66
C ASP A 97 -3.04 -5.14 10.03
N SER A 98 -2.06 -5.54 10.83
CA SER A 98 -0.67 -5.72 10.40
C SER A 98 -0.48 -6.87 9.39
N GLY A 99 -1.35 -7.89 9.40
CA GLY A 99 -1.34 -8.99 8.43
C GLY A 99 -1.67 -8.53 7.02
N TYR A 100 -2.65 -7.64 6.86
CA TYR A 100 -2.99 -7.03 5.57
C TYR A 100 -1.84 -6.18 5.02
N ARG A 101 -1.24 -5.32 5.87
CA ARG A 101 -0.06 -4.55 5.48
C ARG A 101 1.12 -5.47 5.17
N SER A 102 1.27 -6.61 5.85
CA SER A 102 2.33 -7.60 5.58
C SER A 102 2.22 -8.19 4.19
N ALA A 103 1.02 -8.64 3.79
CA ALA A 103 0.78 -9.15 2.45
C ALA A 103 1.10 -8.11 1.36
N MET A 104 0.66 -6.87 1.56
CA MET A 104 0.97 -5.75 0.66
C MET A 104 2.47 -5.46 0.58
N SER A 105 3.19 -5.44 1.72
CA SER A 105 4.63 -5.20 1.78
C SER A 105 5.44 -6.31 1.12
N VAL A 106 5.08 -7.58 1.33
CA VAL A 106 5.72 -8.72 0.65
C VAL A 106 5.59 -8.55 -0.85
N GLN A 107 4.36 -8.37 -1.34
CA GLN A 107 4.09 -8.23 -2.76
C GLN A 107 4.87 -7.05 -3.37
N SER A 108 4.81 -5.87 -2.74
CA SER A 108 5.38 -4.65 -3.31
C SER A 108 6.92 -4.59 -3.18
N SER A 109 7.42 -4.73 -1.95
CA SER A 109 8.82 -4.45 -1.63
C SER A 109 9.72 -5.67 -1.66
N LEU A 110 9.19 -6.88 -1.44
CA LEU A 110 9.99 -8.10 -1.39
C LEU A 110 9.91 -8.94 -2.68
N VAL A 111 8.88 -8.74 -3.50
CA VAL A 111 8.70 -9.49 -4.75
C VAL A 111 8.82 -8.57 -5.96
N MET A 112 7.91 -7.60 -6.09
CA MET A 112 7.87 -6.73 -7.28
C MET A 112 9.13 -5.88 -7.39
N TYR A 113 9.60 -5.29 -6.29
CA TYR A 113 10.80 -4.46 -6.30
C TYR A 113 12.06 -5.23 -6.75
N PRO A 114 12.41 -6.42 -6.20
CA PRO A 114 13.56 -7.17 -6.71
C PRO A 114 13.46 -7.58 -8.18
N ILE A 115 12.27 -7.96 -8.67
CA ILE A 115 12.06 -8.25 -10.10
C ILE A 115 12.31 -6.99 -10.94
N TYR A 116 11.83 -5.83 -10.49
CA TYR A 116 12.04 -4.56 -11.17
C TYR A 116 13.52 -4.11 -11.17
N ALA A 117 14.18 -4.19 -10.01
CA ALA A 117 15.53 -3.69 -9.83
C ALA A 117 16.60 -4.62 -10.41
N PHE A 118 16.39 -5.93 -10.32
CA PHE A 118 17.43 -6.93 -10.61
C PHE A 118 17.04 -7.93 -11.71
N GLY A 119 15.77 -7.95 -12.12
CA GLY A 119 15.28 -8.83 -13.18
C GLY A 119 15.62 -8.32 -14.59
N SER A 120 15.63 -9.23 -15.55
CA SER A 120 15.70 -8.90 -16.97
C SER A 120 14.40 -8.23 -17.45
N GLU A 121 14.46 -7.52 -18.58
CA GLU A 121 13.26 -6.93 -19.19
C GLU A 121 12.17 -7.97 -19.48
N GLU A 122 12.57 -9.17 -19.90
CA GLU A 122 11.63 -10.30 -20.10
C GLU A 122 10.92 -10.67 -18.80
N GLN A 123 11.65 -10.77 -17.67
CA GLN A 123 11.06 -11.07 -16.37
C GLN A 123 10.11 -9.97 -15.90
N LYS A 124 10.51 -8.70 -16.05
CA LYS A 124 9.67 -7.55 -15.69
C LYS A 124 8.34 -7.57 -16.46
N ARG A 125 8.40 -7.68 -17.80
CA ARG A 125 7.21 -7.71 -18.67
C ARG A 125 6.32 -8.93 -18.41
N LYS A 126 6.92 -10.06 -18.03
CA LYS A 126 6.18 -11.29 -17.73
C LYS A 126 5.41 -11.23 -16.41
N TYR A 127 6.01 -10.69 -15.35
CA TYR A 127 5.47 -10.83 -13.99
C TYR A 127 4.83 -9.56 -13.43
N LEU A 128 5.46 -8.41 -13.59
CA LEU A 128 5.05 -7.19 -12.88
C LEU A 128 3.61 -6.75 -13.20
N PRO A 129 3.13 -6.78 -14.46
CA PRO A 129 1.76 -6.36 -14.76
C PRO A 129 0.69 -7.22 -14.06
N GLY A 130 0.90 -8.53 -13.97
CA GLY A 130 -0.02 -9.43 -13.26
C GLY A 130 0.09 -9.31 -11.74
N MET A 131 1.29 -9.01 -11.22
CA MET A 131 1.50 -8.76 -9.80
C MET A 131 0.88 -7.44 -9.33
N ALA A 132 0.97 -6.38 -10.15
CA ALA A 132 0.39 -5.07 -9.85
C ALA A 132 -1.14 -5.12 -9.80
N LYS A 133 -1.77 -5.94 -10.64
CA LYS A 133 -3.22 -6.21 -10.60
C LYS A 133 -3.65 -7.14 -9.46
N GLY A 134 -2.69 -7.72 -8.74
CA GLY A 134 -2.98 -8.75 -7.76
C GLY A 134 -3.53 -10.04 -8.37
N GLU A 135 -3.28 -10.33 -9.65
CA GLU A 135 -3.61 -11.61 -10.31
C GLU A 135 -2.54 -12.66 -9.96
N ILE A 136 -1.28 -12.25 -9.90
CA ILE A 136 -0.13 -13.06 -9.48
C ILE A 136 0.28 -12.63 -8.07
N ILE A 137 0.30 -13.57 -7.11
CA ILE A 137 0.81 -13.32 -5.76
C ILE A 137 2.21 -13.91 -5.65
N GLY A 138 3.16 -13.12 -5.18
CA GLY A 138 4.50 -13.59 -4.87
C GLY A 138 4.73 -13.82 -3.38
N CYS A 139 5.84 -14.50 -3.10
CA CYS A 139 6.40 -14.64 -1.78
C CYS A 139 7.92 -14.43 -1.86
N PHE A 140 8.54 -14.17 -0.71
CA PHE A 140 9.98 -13.95 -0.62
C PHE A 140 10.59 -14.97 0.34
N GLY A 141 11.36 -15.90 -0.20
CA GLY A 141 12.09 -16.91 0.56
C GLY A 141 13.52 -16.43 0.82
N LEU A 142 13.79 -15.98 2.04
CA LEU A 142 15.14 -15.60 2.50
C LEU A 142 15.48 -16.32 3.80
N THR A 143 14.61 -16.23 4.80
CA THR A 143 14.80 -16.87 6.11
C THR A 143 14.73 -18.39 5.99
N GLU A 144 15.68 -19.07 6.63
CA GLU A 144 15.80 -20.52 6.73
C GLU A 144 15.79 -20.93 8.21
N ALA A 145 15.61 -22.22 8.53
CA ALA A 145 15.54 -22.68 9.93
C ALA A 145 16.79 -22.32 10.74
N ASP A 146 17.96 -22.28 10.10
CA ASP A 146 19.26 -21.97 10.71
C ASP A 146 19.76 -20.56 10.37
N GLY A 147 18.97 -19.72 9.69
CA GLY A 147 19.36 -18.39 9.22
C GLY A 147 18.22 -17.37 9.25
N GLY A 148 18.38 -16.31 10.06
CA GLY A 148 17.39 -15.25 10.28
C GLY A 148 17.93 -13.86 10.10
#